data_AF-A0A922MKJ8-F1
#
_entry.id   AF-A0A922MKJ8-F1
#
_cell.length_a   1.000
_cell.length_b   1.000
_cell.length_c   1.000
_cell.angle_alpha   90.00
_cell.angle_beta   90.00
_cell.angle_gamma   90.00
#
_symmetry.space_group_name_H-M   'P 1'
#
loop_
_entity.id
_entity.type
_entity.pdbx_description
1 polymer ?
#
loop_
_entity_poly.entity_id
_entity_poly.type
_entity_poly.pdbx_seq_one_letter_code
_entity_poly.pdbx_strand_id
1 'polypeptide(L)'
;MSNYTEAPTIPPIIKDEDLPEICLPYNPPKPDFSAPGKRISEAKCDEYVWQLKIRQKNNDRSKECQEELDRLYPNRLRPAGAIGGRDTVLGEFPHMGAIGWLAFATTYVFKCGSSLISSRFVLTAAHCSRASDRDSTITDPVPKVVRLGDKNIINSFSGGLLITDDKIVSIIVHPQYAPPKKYYDIALMKLENEVHFTKYTQPACMWTKFDTSSLGPTATLTGWGVVETHGKTTSPELQAAVVDLIDSDTCNQLLKSSCNRNWCGVRDDQLCAGKLAGGVDACQVSML
;
A
#
# COMPACT_ATOMS: atom_id res chain seq x y z
N MET A 1 -41.15 -0.05 45.94
CA MET A 1 -39.68 -0.12 46.06
C MET A 1 -39.12 -0.05 44.65
N SER A 2 -38.60 1.12 44.27
CA SER A 2 -38.07 1.38 42.92
C SER A 2 -36.60 0.99 42.91
N ASN A 3 -36.23 -0.04 42.15
CA ASN A 3 -34.84 -0.36 41.88
C ASN A 3 -34.33 0.58 40.78
N TYR A 4 -33.56 1.58 41.17
CA TYR A 4 -32.74 2.36 40.24
C TYR A 4 -31.54 1.50 39.84
N THR A 5 -31.47 1.10 38.57
CA THR A 5 -30.25 0.58 37.96
C THR A 5 -29.27 1.73 37.77
N GLU A 6 -28.10 1.65 38.40
CA GLU A 6 -27.00 2.58 38.19
C GLU A 6 -26.59 2.62 36.70
N ALA A 7 -26.42 3.82 36.17
CA ALA A 7 -25.90 4.03 34.82
C ALA A 7 -24.43 3.59 34.73
N PRO A 8 -23.99 3.02 33.61
CA PRO A 8 -22.58 2.64 33.42
C PRO A 8 -21.68 3.87 33.55
N THR A 9 -20.69 3.78 34.43
CA THR A 9 -19.67 4.81 34.63
C THR A 9 -18.83 4.95 33.36
N ILE A 10 -18.89 6.14 32.75
CA ILE A 10 -18.08 6.49 31.58
C ILE A 10 -16.61 6.48 32.03
N PRO A 11 -15.71 5.72 31.38
CA PRO A 11 -14.29 5.73 31.74
C PRO A 11 -13.71 7.14 31.53
N PRO A 12 -12.82 7.60 32.41
CA PRO A 12 -12.28 8.96 32.35
C PRO A 12 -11.51 9.19 31.04
N ILE A 13 -11.74 10.36 30.43
CA ILE A 13 -10.99 10.84 29.27
C ILE A 13 -9.59 11.24 29.77
N ILE A 14 -8.55 10.53 29.30
CA ILE A 14 -7.15 10.82 29.63
C ILE A 14 -6.80 12.16 28.96
N LYS A 15 -6.28 13.11 29.73
CA LYS A 15 -5.79 14.40 29.20
C LYS A 15 -4.40 14.18 28.58
N ASP A 16 -4.08 14.90 27.50
CA ASP A 16 -2.81 14.78 26.79
C ASP A 16 -1.57 15.03 27.68
N GLU A 17 -1.73 15.78 28.77
CA GLU A 17 -0.67 16.13 29.73
C GLU A 17 -0.26 14.96 30.66
N ASP A 18 -1.06 13.88 30.72
CA ASP A 18 -0.82 12.71 31.58
C ASP A 18 -0.36 11.46 30.79
N LEU A 19 -0.07 11.61 29.50
CA LEU A 19 0.35 10.49 28.65
C LEU A 19 1.80 10.06 28.94
N PRO A 20 2.08 8.75 29.04
CA PRO A 20 3.44 8.24 29.10
C PRO A 20 4.29 8.76 27.93
N GLU A 21 5.59 9.00 28.16
CA GLU A 21 6.49 9.52 27.13
C GLU A 21 6.50 8.66 25.87
N ILE A 22 6.32 7.33 25.99
CA ILE A 22 6.25 6.41 24.86
C ILE A 22 5.07 6.71 23.92
N CYS A 23 3.99 7.29 24.45
CA CYS A 23 2.80 7.69 23.72
C CYS A 23 2.98 9.04 22.99
N LEU A 24 4.03 9.80 23.31
CA LEU A 24 4.32 11.06 22.63
C LEU A 24 4.93 10.82 21.24
N PRO A 25 4.60 11.69 20.25
CA PRO A 25 5.15 11.59 18.90
C PRO A 25 6.69 11.65 18.87
N TYR A 26 7.30 10.72 18.14
CA TYR A 26 8.74 10.69 17.89
C TYR A 26 9.10 11.44 16.61
N ASN A 27 9.65 12.65 16.76
CA ASN A 27 10.04 13.53 15.65
C ASN A 27 11.47 14.06 15.81
N PRO A 28 12.51 13.26 15.50
CA PRO A 28 13.88 13.75 15.54
C PRO A 28 14.17 14.76 14.42
N PRO A 29 15.21 15.60 14.57
CA PRO A 29 15.62 16.53 13.53
C PRO A 29 16.07 15.79 12.26
N LYS A 30 15.65 16.29 11.10
CA LYS A 30 15.97 15.71 9.79
C LYS A 30 17.46 15.90 9.46
N PRO A 31 18.21 14.83 9.17
CA PRO A 31 19.58 14.93 8.67
C PRO A 31 19.65 15.63 7.29
N ASP A 32 20.81 16.20 6.96
CA ASP A 32 21.10 16.60 5.60
C ASP A 32 21.56 15.38 4.79
N PHE A 33 20.80 15.04 3.75
CA PHE A 33 21.07 13.90 2.87
C PHE A 33 21.84 14.29 1.60
N SER A 34 22.13 15.58 1.42
CA SER A 34 22.91 16.08 0.31
C SER A 34 24.41 15.85 0.53
N ALA A 35 25.10 15.38 -0.51
CA ALA A 35 26.54 15.17 -0.50
C ALA A 35 27.13 15.50 -1.89
N PRO A 36 28.35 16.06 -1.97
CA PRO A 36 29.01 16.32 -3.25
C PRO A 36 29.12 15.04 -4.10
N GLY A 37 28.66 15.10 -5.35
CA GLY A 37 28.69 13.96 -6.29
C GLY A 37 27.52 12.97 -6.16
N LYS A 38 26.65 13.10 -5.15
CA LYS A 38 25.46 12.26 -4.98
C LYS A 38 24.33 12.72 -5.90
N ARG A 39 23.62 11.78 -6.53
CA ARG A 39 22.48 12.14 -7.40
C ARG A 39 21.34 12.68 -6.55
N ILE A 40 20.58 13.62 -7.11
CA ILE A 40 19.37 14.17 -6.47
C ILE A 40 18.40 13.04 -6.09
N SER A 41 18.25 12.03 -6.96
CA SER A 41 17.41 10.85 -6.70
C SER A 41 17.86 10.03 -5.50
N GLU A 42 19.17 9.89 -5.29
CA GLU A 42 19.73 9.15 -4.15
C GLU A 42 19.57 9.93 -2.85
N ALA A 43 19.84 11.24 -2.86
CA ALA A 43 19.63 12.10 -1.69
C ALA A 43 18.15 12.12 -1.27
N LYS A 44 17.23 12.17 -2.24
CA LYS A 44 15.79 12.10 -1.98
C LYS A 44 15.34 10.72 -1.49
N CYS A 45 15.96 9.64 -1.98
CA CYS A 45 15.67 8.31 -1.45
C CYS A 45 16.11 8.17 0.01
N ASP A 46 17.28 8.69 0.39
CA ASP A 46 17.72 8.63 1.79
C ASP A 46 16.86 9.48 2.72
N GLU A 47 16.42 10.65 2.25
CA GLU A 47 15.43 11.46 2.94
C GLU A 47 14.14 10.68 3.18
N TYR A 48 13.67 9.94 2.17
CA TYR A 48 12.49 9.10 2.25
C TYR A 48 12.67 7.91 3.19
N VAL A 49 13.80 7.20 3.11
CA VAL A 49 14.15 6.11 4.03
C VAL A 49 14.17 6.60 5.47
N TRP A 50 14.67 7.82 5.71
CA TRP A 50 14.61 8.43 7.04
C TRP A 50 13.17 8.67 7.49
N GLN A 51 12.33 9.29 6.66
CA GLN A 51 10.91 9.51 6.99
C GLN A 51 10.17 8.20 7.27
N LEU A 52 10.42 7.15 6.49
CA LEU A 52 9.88 5.81 6.72
C LEU A 52 10.35 5.21 8.04
N LYS A 53 11.63 5.36 8.40
CA LYS A 53 12.15 4.90 9.69
C LYS A 53 11.51 5.63 10.86
N ILE A 54 11.30 6.94 10.75
CA ILE A 54 10.60 7.73 11.78
C ILE A 54 9.16 7.27 11.92
N ARG A 55 8.48 7.04 10.79
CA ARG A 55 7.13 6.50 10.77
C ARG A 55 7.04 5.11 11.40
N GLN A 56 7.93 4.20 11.03
CA GLN A 56 7.98 2.86 11.61
C GLN A 56 8.21 2.95 13.13
N LYS A 57 9.15 3.79 13.56
CA LYS A 57 9.41 4.00 14.98
C LYS A 57 8.20 4.56 15.71
N ASN A 58 7.45 5.48 15.10
CA ASN A 58 6.18 5.97 15.66
C ASN A 58 5.11 4.87 15.74
N ASN A 59 5.02 3.98 14.76
CA ASN A 59 4.11 2.84 14.80
C ASN A 59 4.49 1.86 15.92
N ASP A 60 5.77 1.53 16.06
CA ASP A 60 6.27 0.66 17.12
C ASP A 60 5.99 1.28 18.50
N ARG A 61 6.29 2.58 18.66
CA ARG A 61 5.97 3.35 19.88
C ARG A 61 4.47 3.41 20.14
N SER A 62 3.63 3.51 19.12
CA SER A 62 2.18 3.49 19.27
C SER A 62 1.68 2.15 19.82
N LYS A 63 2.29 1.04 19.39
CA LYS A 63 2.01 -0.30 19.93
C LYS A 63 2.47 -0.43 21.39
N GLU A 64 3.71 -0.04 21.67
CA GLU A 64 4.25 -0.03 23.04
C GLU A 64 3.40 0.87 23.97
N CYS A 65 2.96 2.02 23.46
CA CYS A 65 2.02 2.90 24.15
C CYS A 65 0.69 2.21 24.44
N GLN A 66 0.12 1.43 23.51
CA GLN A 66 -1.11 0.68 23.81
C GLN A 66 -0.88 -0.33 24.94
N GLU A 67 0.23 -1.07 24.91
CA GLU A 67 0.59 -2.03 25.96
C GLU A 67 0.77 -1.34 27.32
N GLU A 68 1.38 -0.16 27.35
CA GLU A 68 1.55 0.63 28.57
C GLU A 68 0.23 1.22 29.08
N LEU A 69 -0.63 1.71 28.18
CA LEU A 69 -1.97 2.17 28.53
C LEU A 69 -2.85 1.04 29.05
N ASP A 70 -2.73 -0.17 28.52
CA ASP A 70 -3.46 -1.34 29.02
C ASP A 70 -2.99 -1.74 30.43
N ARG A 71 -1.69 -1.56 30.74
CA ARG A 71 -1.16 -1.74 32.10
C ARG A 71 -1.71 -0.71 33.09
N LEU A 72 -1.81 0.54 32.66
CA LEU A 72 -2.26 1.66 33.50
C LEU A 72 -3.78 1.73 33.64
N TYR A 73 -4.53 1.28 32.63
CA TYR A 73 -5.98 1.37 32.55
C TYR A 73 -6.62 0.04 32.09
N PRO A 74 -6.77 -0.95 33.00
CA PRO A 74 -7.16 -2.33 32.64
C PRO A 74 -8.55 -2.49 32.01
N ASN A 75 -9.43 -1.48 32.17
CA ASN A 75 -10.81 -1.48 31.67
C ASN A 75 -11.00 -0.57 30.44
N ARG A 76 -9.92 -0.11 29.81
CA ARG A 76 -9.99 0.72 28.60
C ARG A 76 -10.41 -0.13 27.41
N LEU A 77 -11.38 0.37 26.63
CA LEU A 77 -11.76 -0.21 25.35
C LEU A 77 -10.59 -0.10 24.37
N ARG A 78 -10.04 -1.26 23.95
CA ARG A 78 -9.06 -1.34 22.86
C ARG A 78 -9.76 -1.09 21.52
N PRO A 79 -9.22 -0.25 20.63
CA PRO A 79 -9.45 -0.41 19.20
C PRO A 79 -8.91 -1.79 18.81
N ALA A 80 -9.75 -2.64 18.22
CA ALA A 80 -9.32 -3.97 17.78
C ALA A 80 -8.22 -3.85 16.72
N GLY A 81 -6.98 -4.20 17.07
CA GLY A 81 -5.92 -4.43 16.10
C GLY A 81 -6.20 -5.74 15.37
N ALA A 82 -6.64 -5.65 14.12
CA ALA A 82 -6.98 -6.82 13.32
C ALA A 82 -5.73 -7.58 12.89
N ILE A 83 -5.70 -8.88 13.17
CA ILE A 83 -4.89 -9.85 12.44
C ILE A 83 -5.58 -10.03 11.09
N GLY A 84 -5.09 -9.35 10.04
CA GLY A 84 -5.75 -9.34 8.73
C GLY A 84 -5.58 -8.06 7.90
N GLY A 85 -4.47 -7.32 8.06
CA GLY A 85 -4.31 -5.98 7.50
C GLY A 85 -4.85 -4.88 8.42
N ARG A 86 -4.40 -3.65 8.23
CA ARG A 86 -4.85 -2.47 8.97
C ARG A 86 -5.17 -1.32 8.02
N ASP A 87 -6.10 -0.48 8.44
CA ASP A 87 -6.28 0.84 7.86
C ASP A 87 -4.96 1.61 7.92
N THR A 88 -4.60 2.20 6.78
CA THR A 88 -3.49 3.14 6.73
C THR A 88 -3.90 4.50 7.29
N VAL A 89 -2.92 5.28 7.72
CA VAL A 89 -3.15 6.72 7.90
C VAL A 89 -2.93 7.45 6.57
N LEU A 90 -3.51 8.64 6.42
CA LEU A 90 -3.35 9.41 5.19
C LEU A 90 -1.87 9.77 4.94
N GLY A 91 -1.41 9.64 3.69
CA GLY A 91 0.00 9.84 3.33
C GLY A 91 0.91 8.72 3.83
N GLU A 92 0.35 7.55 4.13
CA GLU A 92 1.13 6.47 4.70
C GLU A 92 2.15 5.87 3.75
N PHE A 93 1.63 5.54 2.57
CA PHE A 93 2.37 5.05 1.43
C PHE A 93 2.14 6.06 0.30
N PRO A 94 2.84 7.21 0.31
CA PRO A 94 2.56 8.34 -0.58
C PRO A 94 2.89 8.04 -2.06
N HIS A 95 3.50 6.89 -2.33
CA HIS A 95 3.73 6.39 -3.69
C HIS A 95 2.56 5.60 -4.25
N MET A 96 1.55 5.25 -3.45
CA MET A 96 0.43 4.46 -3.92
C MET A 96 -0.42 5.25 -4.92
N GLY A 97 -0.70 4.62 -6.06
CA GLY A 97 -1.62 5.12 -7.07
C GLY A 97 -2.64 4.07 -7.48
N ALA A 98 -3.86 4.50 -7.74
CA ALA A 98 -4.91 3.65 -8.29
C ALA A 98 -5.07 3.93 -9.79
N ILE A 99 -5.04 2.88 -10.63
CA ILE A 99 -5.19 2.99 -12.08
C ILE A 99 -6.69 2.87 -12.43
N GLY A 100 -7.20 3.87 -13.15
CA GLY A 100 -8.60 4.00 -13.50
C GLY A 100 -8.87 3.80 -15.00
N TRP A 101 -9.91 3.01 -15.30
CA TRP A 101 -10.48 2.84 -16.62
C TRP A 101 -11.75 3.65 -16.79
N LEU A 102 -12.04 4.10 -18.01
CA LEU A 102 -13.25 4.84 -18.28
C LEU A 102 -14.47 3.92 -18.17
N ALA A 103 -15.41 4.26 -17.30
CA ALA A 103 -16.68 3.56 -17.17
C ALA A 103 -17.74 4.21 -18.05
N PHE A 104 -18.21 5.40 -17.67
CA PHE A 104 -19.20 6.16 -18.44
C PHE A 104 -18.90 7.66 -18.33
N ALA A 105 -18.98 8.38 -19.44
CA ALA A 105 -18.70 9.81 -19.54
C ALA A 105 -17.31 10.19 -18.96
N THR A 106 -17.26 10.72 -17.74
CA THR A 106 -16.03 11.12 -17.03
C THR A 106 -15.78 10.32 -15.75
N THR A 107 -16.54 9.25 -15.52
CA THR A 107 -16.41 8.39 -14.34
C THR A 107 -15.40 7.27 -14.61
N TYR A 108 -14.53 7.02 -13.63
CA TYR A 108 -13.53 5.96 -13.69
C TYR A 108 -13.86 4.80 -12.75
N VAL A 109 -13.48 3.59 -13.16
CA VAL A 109 -13.43 2.41 -12.31
C VAL A 109 -11.97 2.04 -12.09
N PHE A 110 -11.56 1.98 -10.83
CA PHE A 110 -10.20 1.63 -10.44
C PHE A 110 -10.08 0.12 -10.27
N LYS A 111 -9.11 -0.49 -10.95
CA LYS A 111 -8.93 -1.96 -10.97
C LYS A 111 -7.51 -2.42 -10.68
N CYS A 112 -6.54 -1.53 -10.80
CA CYS A 112 -5.14 -1.87 -10.54
C CYS A 112 -4.49 -0.86 -9.61
N GLY A 113 -3.43 -1.32 -8.94
CA GLY A 113 -2.50 -0.47 -8.23
C GLY A 113 -1.31 -0.04 -9.11
N SER A 114 -0.62 0.99 -8.66
CA SER A 114 0.65 1.47 -9.21
C SER A 114 1.48 2.10 -8.10
N SER A 115 2.78 2.25 -8.36
CA SER A 115 3.70 2.98 -7.51
C SER A 115 4.30 4.15 -8.27
N LEU A 116 4.14 5.37 -7.76
CA LEU A 116 4.87 6.53 -8.27
C LEU A 116 6.37 6.29 -8.09
N ILE A 117 7.16 6.43 -9.15
CA ILE A 117 8.62 6.23 -9.12
C ILE A 117 9.40 7.47 -9.56
N SER A 118 8.72 8.45 -10.16
CA SER A 118 9.26 9.79 -10.47
C SER A 118 8.12 10.80 -10.59
N SER A 119 8.41 12.07 -10.88
CA SER A 119 7.38 13.09 -11.07
C SER A 119 6.48 12.84 -12.30
N ARG A 120 6.84 11.95 -13.23
CA ARG A 120 6.07 11.68 -14.45
C ARG A 120 5.79 10.21 -14.72
N PHE A 121 6.27 9.30 -13.89
CA PHE A 121 6.15 7.87 -14.15
C PHE A 121 5.64 7.12 -12.93
N VAL A 122 4.69 6.24 -13.18
CA VAL A 122 4.30 5.19 -12.25
C VAL A 122 4.71 3.82 -12.81
N LEU A 123 5.07 2.93 -11.89
CA LEU A 123 5.35 1.52 -12.14
C LEU A 123 4.11 0.69 -11.81
N THR A 124 3.78 -0.29 -12.64
CA THR A 124 2.66 -1.21 -12.42
C THR A 124 2.94 -2.55 -13.10
N ALA A 125 2.00 -3.48 -12.98
CA ALA A 125 2.04 -4.74 -13.70
C ALA A 125 1.67 -4.54 -15.17
N ALA A 126 2.25 -5.34 -16.06
CA ALA A 126 1.93 -5.28 -17.48
C ALA A 126 0.50 -5.70 -17.77
N HIS A 127 -0.10 -6.61 -17.00
CA HIS A 127 -1.51 -6.97 -17.18
C HIS A 127 -2.45 -5.79 -16.90
N CYS A 128 -2.03 -4.77 -16.16
CA CYS A 128 -2.79 -3.54 -15.95
C CYS A 128 -2.74 -2.58 -17.15
N SER A 129 -1.98 -2.89 -18.21
CA SER A 129 -1.91 -2.04 -19.40
C SER A 129 -3.20 -2.07 -20.24
N ARG A 130 -3.98 -3.14 -20.11
CA ARG A 130 -5.22 -3.34 -20.86
C ARG A 130 -6.13 -4.32 -20.12
N ALA A 131 -7.36 -3.90 -19.85
CA ALA A 131 -8.40 -4.74 -19.28
C ALA A 131 -8.94 -5.74 -20.32
N SER A 132 -9.66 -6.76 -19.85
CA SER A 132 -10.32 -7.75 -20.70
C SER A 132 -11.37 -7.07 -21.59
N ASP A 133 -11.43 -7.42 -22.87
CA ASP A 133 -12.49 -6.94 -23.77
C ASP A 133 -13.90 -7.44 -23.37
N ARG A 134 -13.99 -8.36 -22.41
CA ARG A 134 -15.26 -8.88 -21.84
C ARG A 134 -15.73 -8.11 -20.61
N ASP A 135 -14.98 -7.10 -20.19
CA ASP A 135 -15.26 -6.34 -18.99
C ASP A 135 -16.43 -5.36 -19.22
N SER A 136 -17.60 -5.68 -18.65
CA SER A 136 -18.81 -4.89 -18.86
C SER A 136 -18.89 -3.63 -18.00
N THR A 137 -17.90 -3.34 -17.15
CA THR A 137 -17.93 -2.15 -16.28
C THR A 137 -17.19 -0.96 -16.89
N ILE A 138 -16.58 -1.13 -18.06
CA ILE A 138 -15.73 -0.13 -18.72
C ILE A 138 -16.14 0.06 -20.18
N THR A 139 -15.91 1.24 -20.72
CA THR A 139 -16.15 1.58 -22.14
C THR A 139 -14.89 1.57 -22.99
N ASP A 140 -13.71 1.62 -22.35
CA ASP A 140 -12.42 1.52 -23.02
C ASP A 140 -11.51 0.57 -22.22
N PRO A 141 -10.91 -0.46 -22.85
CA PRO A 141 -10.03 -1.39 -22.18
C PRO A 141 -8.65 -0.80 -21.82
N VAL A 142 -8.31 0.39 -22.33
CA VAL A 142 -7.04 1.09 -22.03
C VAL A 142 -7.25 2.02 -20.82
N PRO A 143 -6.41 1.92 -19.77
CA PRO A 143 -6.53 2.80 -18.61
C PRO A 143 -6.31 4.26 -19.00
N LYS A 144 -6.98 5.18 -18.29
CA LYS A 144 -7.01 6.61 -18.62
C LYS A 144 -6.32 7.48 -17.60
N VAL A 145 -6.42 7.13 -16.32
CA VAL A 145 -5.92 7.98 -15.24
C VAL A 145 -5.20 7.16 -14.17
N VAL A 146 -4.33 7.85 -13.43
CA VAL A 146 -3.82 7.40 -12.14
C VAL A 146 -4.26 8.38 -11.07
N ARG A 147 -4.93 7.88 -10.03
CA ARG A 147 -5.26 8.65 -8.83
C ARG A 147 -4.13 8.53 -7.83
N LEU A 148 -3.61 9.66 -7.36
CA LEU A 148 -2.53 9.75 -6.38
C LEU A 148 -2.95 10.56 -5.14
N GLY A 149 -2.30 10.30 -4.01
CA GLY A 149 -2.42 11.13 -2.80
C GLY A 149 -3.68 10.93 -1.98
N ASP A 150 -4.51 9.94 -2.32
CA ASP A 150 -5.75 9.65 -1.60
C ASP A 150 -5.64 8.36 -0.79
N LYS A 151 -6.34 8.34 0.36
CA LYS A 151 -6.59 7.13 1.13
C LYS A 151 -7.88 6.45 0.67
N ASN A 152 -8.90 7.22 0.26
CA ASN A 152 -10.20 6.70 -0.11
C ASN A 152 -10.42 6.74 -1.64
N ILE A 153 -10.47 5.59 -2.31
CA ILE A 153 -10.57 5.56 -3.79
C ILE A 153 -11.97 5.85 -4.34
N ILE A 154 -13.01 5.85 -3.50
CA ILE A 154 -14.41 6.04 -3.92
C ILE A 154 -14.91 7.45 -3.62
N ASN A 155 -14.46 8.05 -2.51
CA ASN A 155 -14.94 9.34 -2.06
C ASN A 155 -13.97 10.44 -2.46
N SER A 156 -14.33 11.20 -3.49
CA SER A 156 -13.51 12.29 -4.01
C SER A 156 -13.45 13.54 -3.11
N PHE A 157 -13.79 13.42 -1.82
CA PHE A 157 -13.88 14.53 -0.88
C PHE A 157 -13.35 14.13 0.51
N SER A 158 -12.17 13.52 0.57
CA SER A 158 -11.41 13.27 1.79
C SER A 158 -10.80 14.57 2.33
N GLY A 159 -11.63 15.41 2.96
CA GLY A 159 -11.16 16.48 3.87
C GLY A 159 -10.53 17.71 3.22
N GLY A 160 -10.92 18.08 1.99
CA GLY A 160 -10.45 19.31 1.33
C GLY A 160 -9.10 19.20 0.61
N LEU A 161 -8.61 17.98 0.37
CA LEU A 161 -7.41 17.73 -0.43
C LEU A 161 -7.75 17.64 -1.93
N LEU A 162 -6.90 18.24 -2.76
CA LEU A 162 -7.01 18.15 -4.22
C LEU A 162 -6.59 16.74 -4.66
N ILE A 163 -7.57 15.86 -4.82
CA ILE A 163 -7.38 14.57 -5.46
C ILE A 163 -6.92 14.83 -6.89
N THR A 164 -5.81 14.22 -7.28
CA THR A 164 -5.23 14.41 -8.61
C THR A 164 -5.40 13.11 -9.38
N ASP A 165 -6.41 13.07 -10.25
CA ASP A 165 -6.51 12.09 -11.32
C ASP A 165 -5.65 12.62 -12.49
N ASP A 166 -4.43 12.12 -12.61
CA ASP A 166 -3.53 12.52 -13.69
C ASP A 166 -3.69 11.58 -14.88
N LYS A 167 -3.72 12.13 -16.10
CA LYS A 167 -3.97 11.34 -17.30
C LYS A 167 -2.74 10.53 -17.68
N ILE A 168 -2.99 9.34 -18.21
CA ILE A 168 -1.95 8.48 -18.79
C ILE A 168 -1.79 8.84 -20.26
N VAL A 169 -0.60 9.30 -20.65
CA VAL A 169 -0.28 9.68 -22.04
C VAL A 169 0.52 8.63 -22.79
N SER A 170 1.14 7.68 -22.07
CA SER A 170 1.87 6.57 -22.68
C SER A 170 1.94 5.38 -21.73
N ILE A 171 1.82 4.18 -22.28
CA ILE A 171 2.01 2.92 -21.55
C ILE A 171 3.14 2.16 -22.22
N ILE A 172 4.18 1.81 -21.47
CA ILE A 172 5.38 1.14 -21.93
C ILE A 172 5.40 -0.24 -21.26
N VAL A 173 4.93 -1.25 -21.99
CA VAL A 173 4.92 -2.64 -21.54
C VAL A 173 6.29 -3.27 -21.76
N HIS A 174 6.74 -4.10 -20.82
CA HIS A 174 7.98 -4.84 -20.98
C HIS A 174 7.96 -5.70 -22.26
N PRO A 175 8.98 -5.65 -23.13
CA PRO A 175 8.95 -6.28 -24.45
C PRO A 175 8.84 -7.82 -24.41
N GLN A 176 9.20 -8.44 -23.28
CA GLN A 176 9.09 -9.88 -23.07
C GLN A 176 7.78 -10.32 -22.40
N TYR A 177 6.90 -9.38 -22.02
CA TYR A 177 5.59 -9.73 -21.48
C TYR A 177 4.71 -10.33 -22.59
N ALA A 178 4.24 -11.56 -22.37
CA ALA A 178 3.48 -12.33 -23.34
C ALA A 178 2.21 -12.91 -22.69
N PRO A 179 1.12 -12.12 -22.54
CA PRO A 179 -0.11 -12.62 -21.95
C PRO A 179 -0.66 -13.80 -22.78
N PRO A 180 -1.22 -14.84 -22.14
CA PRO A 180 -1.63 -14.91 -20.73
C PRO A 180 -0.53 -15.36 -19.75
N LYS A 181 0.73 -15.51 -20.18
CA LYS A 181 1.83 -15.89 -19.27
C LYS A 181 2.06 -14.81 -18.21
N LYS A 182 2.48 -15.24 -17.02
CA LYS A 182 2.63 -14.39 -15.82
C LYS A 182 4.06 -13.91 -15.55
N TYR A 183 4.91 -13.89 -16.58
CA TYR A 183 6.33 -13.54 -16.48
C TYR A 183 6.60 -12.19 -17.14
N TYR A 184 7.63 -11.47 -16.69
CA TYR A 184 7.91 -10.11 -17.12
C TYR A 184 6.70 -9.16 -17.01
N ASP A 185 5.86 -9.39 -15.99
CA ASP A 185 4.60 -8.67 -15.78
C ASP A 185 4.84 -7.29 -15.18
N ILE A 186 5.46 -6.40 -15.95
CA ILE A 186 5.88 -5.06 -15.55
C ILE A 186 5.65 -4.04 -16.67
N ALA A 187 5.15 -2.87 -16.32
CA ALA A 187 4.93 -1.75 -17.25
C ALA A 187 5.15 -0.41 -16.56
N LEU A 188 5.54 0.59 -17.37
CA LEU A 188 5.60 1.99 -16.97
C LEU A 188 4.43 2.74 -17.59
N MET A 189 3.82 3.64 -16.83
CA MET A 189 2.84 4.59 -17.35
C MET A 189 3.36 6.01 -17.17
N LYS A 190 3.40 6.76 -18.28
CA LYS A 190 3.78 8.17 -18.30
C LYS A 190 2.55 9.03 -18.06
N LEU A 191 2.65 9.94 -17.11
CA LEU A 191 1.62 10.91 -16.76
C LEU A 191 1.69 12.15 -17.66
N GLU A 192 0.54 12.79 -17.90
CA GLU A 192 0.40 14.03 -18.68
C GLU A 192 1.18 15.16 -17.99
N ASN A 193 0.93 15.33 -16.69
CA ASN A 193 1.49 16.41 -15.89
C ASN A 193 2.66 15.93 -15.01
N GLU A 194 3.41 16.89 -14.49
CA GLU A 194 4.39 16.60 -13.44
C GLU A 194 3.68 16.59 -12.09
N VAL A 195 3.79 15.48 -11.40
CA VAL A 195 3.29 15.33 -10.04
C VAL A 195 4.15 16.17 -9.11
N HIS A 196 3.53 17.18 -8.50
CA HIS A 196 4.15 17.95 -7.43
C HIS A 196 4.21 17.10 -6.16
N PHE A 197 5.41 16.87 -5.64
CA PHE A 197 5.57 16.07 -4.44
C PHE A 197 5.08 16.82 -3.20
N THR A 198 4.27 16.13 -2.41
CA THR A 198 3.69 16.62 -1.15
C THR A 198 3.93 15.59 -0.06
N LYS A 199 3.41 15.80 1.15
CA LYS A 199 3.41 14.76 2.19
C LYS A 199 2.49 13.57 1.87
N TYR A 200 1.63 13.69 0.85
CA TYR A 200 0.68 12.65 0.44
C TYR A 200 1.05 11.98 -0.87
N THR A 201 1.91 12.61 -1.67
CA THR A 201 2.30 12.12 -2.99
C THR A 201 3.80 12.22 -3.16
N GLN A 202 4.51 11.09 -3.15
CA GLN A 202 5.97 11.01 -3.25
C GLN A 202 6.38 9.71 -3.95
N PRO A 203 7.50 9.67 -4.69
CA PRO A 203 7.93 8.46 -5.37
C PRO A 203 8.50 7.42 -4.39
N ALA A 204 8.30 6.14 -4.69
CA ALA A 204 8.97 5.02 -4.05
C ALA A 204 10.43 4.91 -4.52
N CYS A 205 11.31 4.44 -3.64
CA CYS A 205 12.66 4.06 -4.04
C CYS A 205 12.64 2.76 -4.86
N MET A 206 13.38 2.73 -5.96
CA MET A 206 13.60 1.51 -6.73
C MET A 206 14.76 0.71 -6.15
N TRP A 207 14.59 -0.62 -6.10
CA TRP A 207 15.68 -1.53 -5.84
C TRP A 207 16.62 -1.58 -7.04
N THR A 208 17.91 -1.32 -6.83
CA THR A 208 18.91 -1.20 -7.91
C THR A 208 19.90 -2.36 -7.96
N LYS A 209 19.85 -3.29 -6.99
CA LYS A 209 20.71 -4.48 -6.98
C LYS A 209 20.06 -5.60 -7.79
N PHE A 210 20.91 -6.43 -8.39
CA PHE A 210 20.46 -7.62 -9.13
C PHE A 210 20.00 -8.73 -8.21
N ASP A 211 20.60 -8.86 -7.03
CA ASP A 211 20.19 -9.85 -6.04
C ASP A 211 19.27 -9.25 -4.98
N THR A 212 18.56 -10.15 -4.31
CA THR A 212 17.64 -9.88 -3.21
C THR A 212 18.21 -10.35 -1.87
N SER A 213 19.51 -10.70 -1.82
CA SER A 213 20.17 -11.27 -0.64
C SER A 213 20.19 -10.34 0.57
N SER A 214 20.10 -9.03 0.30
CA SER A 214 20.05 -7.98 1.33
C SER A 214 18.64 -7.49 1.65
N LEU A 215 17.59 -8.12 1.12
CA LEU A 215 16.21 -7.85 1.56
C LEU A 215 16.01 -8.37 2.99
N GLY A 216 15.20 -7.63 3.76
CA GLY A 216 14.76 -8.10 5.07
C GLY A 216 13.84 -9.31 4.96
N PRO A 217 13.50 -9.99 6.07
CA PRO A 217 12.69 -11.19 6.06
C PRO A 217 11.21 -10.95 5.73
N THR A 218 10.77 -9.69 5.68
CA THR A 218 9.36 -9.32 5.53
C THR A 218 9.17 -8.21 4.50
N ALA A 219 7.97 -8.13 3.94
CA ALA A 219 7.52 -7.07 3.06
C ALA A 219 6.16 -6.52 3.54
N THR A 220 5.89 -5.27 3.20
CA THR A 220 4.59 -4.64 3.45
C THR A 220 3.83 -4.57 2.13
N LEU A 221 2.61 -5.12 2.12
CA LEU A 221 1.68 -5.04 1.01
C LEU A 221 0.64 -3.96 1.29
N THR A 222 0.29 -3.19 0.27
CA THR A 222 -0.62 -2.05 0.39
C THR A 222 -1.56 -1.99 -0.80
N GLY A 223 -2.82 -1.65 -0.55
CA GLY A 223 -3.79 -1.41 -1.61
C GLY A 223 -5.23 -1.38 -1.10
N TRP A 224 -6.17 -1.33 -2.05
CA TRP A 224 -7.61 -1.16 -1.79
C TRP A 224 -8.40 -2.43 -2.10
N GLY A 225 -7.74 -3.59 -1.93
CA GLY A 225 -8.29 -4.91 -2.21
C GLY A 225 -9.38 -5.40 -1.25
N VAL A 226 -9.73 -6.68 -1.40
CA VAL A 226 -10.84 -7.33 -0.69
C VAL A 226 -10.46 -7.65 0.75
N VAL A 227 -11.08 -6.94 1.70
CA VAL A 227 -10.86 -7.12 3.15
C VAL A 227 -11.55 -8.35 3.74
N GLU A 228 -12.49 -8.98 3.03
CA GLU A 228 -13.24 -10.13 3.55
C GLU A 228 -13.26 -11.33 2.58
N THR A 229 -12.83 -12.49 3.07
CA THR A 229 -12.79 -13.77 2.34
C THR A 229 -14.17 -14.30 1.91
N HIS A 230 -15.27 -13.77 2.46
CA HIS A 230 -16.63 -14.25 2.20
C HIS A 230 -17.58 -13.19 1.60
N GLY A 231 -17.16 -11.93 1.48
CA GLY A 231 -18.06 -10.81 1.18
C GLY A 231 -17.89 -10.12 -0.17
N LYS A 232 -16.75 -10.29 -0.88
CA LYS A 232 -16.39 -9.46 -2.06
C LYS A 232 -16.49 -7.94 -1.80
N THR A 233 -16.43 -7.51 -0.54
CA THR A 233 -16.45 -6.09 -0.18
C THR A 233 -15.02 -5.55 -0.24
N THR A 234 -14.74 -4.68 -1.21
CA THR A 234 -13.47 -3.94 -1.29
C THR A 234 -13.50 -2.80 -0.28
N SER A 235 -12.41 -2.60 0.45
CA SER A 235 -12.31 -1.41 1.30
C SER A 235 -12.03 -0.18 0.43
N PRO A 236 -12.85 0.88 0.50
CA PRO A 236 -12.51 2.12 -0.17
C PRO A 236 -11.23 2.74 0.42
N GLU A 237 -10.87 2.37 1.65
CA GLU A 237 -9.71 2.88 2.40
C GLU A 237 -8.46 2.04 2.13
N LEU A 238 -7.33 2.71 1.89
CA LEU A 238 -6.04 2.05 1.68
C LEU A 238 -5.68 1.20 2.91
N GLN A 239 -5.41 -0.09 2.67
CA GLN A 239 -5.00 -1.07 3.68
C GLN A 239 -3.50 -1.34 3.59
N ALA A 240 -2.93 -1.80 4.70
CA ALA A 240 -1.56 -2.30 4.75
C ALA A 240 -1.48 -3.61 5.55
N ALA A 241 -0.68 -4.56 5.06
CA ALA A 241 -0.45 -5.83 5.73
C ALA A 241 1.02 -6.25 5.59
N VAL A 242 1.54 -6.97 6.59
CA VAL A 242 2.93 -7.46 6.59
C VAL A 242 2.94 -8.95 6.25
N VAL A 243 3.78 -9.34 5.30
CA VAL A 243 3.99 -10.71 4.84
C VAL A 243 5.46 -11.10 4.97
N ASP A 244 5.73 -12.39 5.00
CA ASP A 244 7.09 -12.92 5.05
C ASP A 244 7.59 -13.14 3.62
N LEU A 245 8.85 -12.82 3.35
CA LEU A 245 9.51 -13.22 2.12
C LEU A 245 9.83 -14.72 2.22
N ILE A 246 9.48 -15.46 1.16
CA ILE A 246 9.65 -16.91 1.08
C ILE A 246 10.64 -17.19 -0.04
N ASP A 247 11.59 -18.08 0.22
CA ASP A 247 12.57 -18.47 -0.79
C ASP A 247 11.91 -19.18 -1.98
N SER A 248 12.51 -19.02 -3.17
CA SER A 248 11.93 -19.52 -4.42
C SER A 248 11.76 -21.04 -4.43
N ASP A 249 12.67 -21.78 -3.79
CA ASP A 249 12.60 -23.24 -3.75
C ASP A 249 11.43 -23.72 -2.90
N THR A 250 11.28 -23.20 -1.69
CA THR A 250 10.13 -23.45 -0.82
C THR A 250 8.84 -23.05 -1.53
N CYS A 251 8.80 -21.87 -2.16
CA CYS A 251 7.62 -21.40 -2.87
C CYS A 251 7.24 -22.31 -4.05
N ASN A 252 8.22 -22.77 -4.83
CA ASN A 252 8.02 -23.70 -5.94
C ASN A 252 7.55 -25.08 -5.47
N GLN A 253 8.02 -25.55 -4.31
CA GLN A 253 7.53 -26.78 -3.70
C GLN A 253 6.07 -26.65 -3.25
N LEU A 254 5.75 -25.56 -2.55
CA LEU A 254 4.39 -25.28 -2.06
C LEU A 254 3.37 -25.10 -3.20
N LEU A 255 3.78 -24.44 -4.28
CA LEU A 255 2.90 -24.09 -5.41
C LEU A 255 3.01 -25.06 -6.60
N LYS A 256 3.65 -26.21 -6.42
CA LYS A 256 3.85 -27.21 -7.49
C LYS A 256 2.53 -27.65 -8.11
N SER A 257 1.47 -27.78 -7.31
CA SER A 257 0.12 -28.13 -7.75
C SER A 257 -0.58 -27.03 -8.57
N SER A 258 -0.14 -25.78 -8.44
CA SER A 258 -0.67 -24.61 -9.15
C SER A 258 -0.04 -24.41 -10.53
N CYS A 259 0.99 -25.20 -10.89
CA CYS A 259 1.63 -25.16 -12.19
C CYS A 259 0.62 -25.45 -13.33
N ASN A 260 0.67 -24.62 -14.37
CA ASN A 260 -0.11 -24.75 -15.59
C ASN A 260 0.64 -24.12 -16.78
N ARG A 261 0.01 -24.10 -17.97
CA ARG A 261 0.62 -23.57 -19.21
C ARG A 261 0.99 -22.07 -19.17
N ASN A 262 0.40 -21.30 -18.25
CA ASN A 262 0.59 -19.85 -18.14
C ASN A 262 1.58 -19.46 -17.01
N TRP A 263 1.72 -20.31 -16.00
CA TRP A 263 2.62 -20.12 -14.87
C TRP A 263 3.00 -21.47 -14.28
N CYS A 264 4.29 -21.72 -14.10
CA CYS A 264 4.80 -22.96 -13.52
C CYS A 264 6.02 -22.66 -12.65
N GLY A 265 5.76 -22.03 -11.51
CA GLY A 265 6.78 -21.66 -10.54
C GLY A 265 7.32 -20.24 -10.69
N VAL A 266 7.91 -19.79 -9.59
CA VAL A 266 8.66 -18.55 -9.40
C VAL A 266 10.00 -18.67 -10.13
N ARG A 267 10.32 -17.63 -10.89
CA ARG A 267 11.59 -17.45 -11.59
C ARG A 267 12.43 -16.36 -10.93
N ASP A 268 13.67 -16.19 -11.38
CA ASP A 268 14.58 -15.16 -10.90
C ASP A 268 14.04 -13.72 -11.07
N ASP A 269 13.08 -13.51 -11.99
CA ASP A 269 12.38 -12.24 -12.19
C ASP A 269 11.17 -12.05 -11.25
N GLN A 270 10.95 -12.95 -10.28
CA GLN A 270 9.82 -12.95 -9.37
C GLN A 270 10.25 -13.17 -7.91
N LEU A 271 9.44 -12.66 -6.99
CA LEU A 271 9.59 -12.87 -5.55
C LEU A 271 8.36 -13.59 -5.01
N CYS A 272 8.55 -14.40 -3.97
CA CYS A 272 7.46 -15.04 -3.26
C CYS A 272 7.31 -14.42 -1.87
N ALA A 273 6.08 -14.08 -1.51
CA ALA A 273 5.77 -13.50 -0.21
C ALA A 273 4.38 -13.92 0.24
N GLY A 274 4.20 -14.16 1.54
CA GLY A 274 2.91 -14.54 2.12
C GLY A 274 3.02 -14.90 3.60
N LYS A 275 1.90 -15.32 4.19
CA LYS A 275 1.88 -15.94 5.52
C LYS A 275 1.54 -17.42 5.39
N LEU A 276 2.50 -18.29 5.71
CA LEU A 276 2.29 -19.76 5.64
C LEU A 276 1.16 -20.25 6.56
N ALA A 277 0.94 -19.55 7.68
CA ALA A 277 -0.17 -19.82 8.60
C ALA A 277 -1.54 -19.38 8.06
N GLY A 278 -1.58 -18.72 6.89
CA GLY A 278 -2.79 -18.13 6.32
C GLY A 278 -3.18 -16.80 6.97
N GLY A 279 -4.34 -16.26 6.56
CA GLY A 279 -4.96 -15.06 7.14
C GLY A 279 -4.59 -13.73 6.47
N VAL A 280 -3.42 -13.62 5.84
CA VAL A 280 -2.97 -12.44 5.08
C VAL A 280 -2.32 -12.87 3.75
N ASP A 281 -2.87 -12.38 2.63
CA ASP A 281 -2.36 -12.61 1.27
C ASP A 281 -2.47 -11.34 0.41
N ALA A 282 -1.67 -11.26 -0.67
CA ALA A 282 -1.68 -10.19 -1.65
C ALA A 282 -3.06 -9.98 -2.30
N CYS A 283 -3.86 -11.03 -2.43
CA CYS A 283 -5.24 -10.95 -2.92
C CYS A 283 -6.19 -10.17 -1.99
N GLN A 284 -5.84 -9.97 -0.72
CA GLN A 284 -6.67 -9.20 0.22
C GLN A 284 -6.39 -7.69 0.15
N VAL A 285 -5.28 -7.28 -0.47
CA VAL A 285 -4.88 -5.86 -0.61
C VAL A 285 -4.75 -5.41 -2.07
N SER A 286 -4.66 -6.33 -3.03
CA SER A 286 -4.62 -6.01 -4.46
C SER A 286 -6.03 -5.74 -5.01
N MET A 287 -6.18 -4.69 -5.83
CA MET A 287 -7.39 -4.53 -6.64
C MET A 287 -7.38 -5.59 -7.75
N LEU A 288 -8.55 -6.19 -8.01
CA LEU A 288 -8.75 -7.31 -8.95
C LEU A 288 -8.71 -6.87 -10.41
#